data_AF-N1PVB5-F1
#
_entry.id   AF-N1PVB5-F1
#
_cell.length_a   1.000
_cell.length_b   1.000
_cell.length_c   1.000
_cell.angle_alpha   90.00
_cell.angle_beta   90.00
_cell.angle_gamma   90.00
#
_symmetry.space_group_name_H-M   'P 1'
#
loop_
_entity.id
_entity.type
_entity.pdbx_description
1 polymer ?
#
loop_
_entity_poly.entity_id
_entity_poly.type
_entity_poly.pdbx_seq_one_letter_code
_entity_poly.pdbx_strand_id
1 'polypeptide(L)'
;MRGLLFRIMLTCINIIFPPVAVAILCGASFDCMLNCAFFLLAVIPSHVHGFYITCVYFHRRRKVRNGQYPGGAKTMIHSEYVLNGGARNAEVDRLWREEHGGSRRRSSRRNSRRGRRGDGAEQRVLD
;
A
#
# COMPACT_ATOMS: atom_id res chain seq x y z
N MET A 1 -51.16 9.02 4.93
CA MET A 1 -50.00 8.40 5.63
C MET A 1 -49.29 7.34 4.79
N ARG A 2 -50.00 6.40 4.13
CA ARG A 2 -49.40 5.30 3.35
C ARG A 2 -48.44 5.73 2.21
N GLY A 3 -48.80 6.77 1.44
CA GLY A 3 -47.93 7.26 0.36
C GLY A 3 -46.66 7.99 0.83
N LEU A 4 -46.68 8.57 2.03
CA LEU A 4 -45.53 9.27 2.61
C LEU A 4 -44.50 8.27 3.16
N LEU A 5 -44.98 7.20 3.82
CA LEU A 5 -44.15 6.07 4.25
C LEU A 5 -43.46 5.38 3.08
N PHE A 6 -44.17 5.17 1.96
CA PHE A 6 -43.61 4.57 0.75
C PHE A 6 -42.48 5.42 0.16
N ARG A 7 -42.67 6.74 0.08
CA ARG A 7 -41.65 7.68 -0.40
C ARG A 7 -40.40 7.67 0.50
N ILE A 8 -40.58 7.69 1.82
CA ILE A 8 -39.46 7.64 2.77
C ILE A 8 -38.70 6.32 2.66
N MET A 9 -39.41 5.18 2.62
CA MET A 9 -38.82 3.86 2.42
C MET A 9 -38.01 3.79 1.12
N LEU A 10 -38.56 4.30 0.02
CA LEU A 10 -37.88 4.32 -1.28
C LEU A 10 -36.63 5.20 -1.26
N THR A 11 -36.68 6.36 -0.60
CA THR A 11 -35.51 7.22 -0.40
C THR A 11 -34.44 6.53 0.45
N CYS A 12 -34.82 5.82 1.53
CA CYS A 12 -33.88 5.03 2.33
C CYS A 12 -33.22 3.92 1.51
N ILE A 13 -33.99 3.20 0.67
CA ILE A 13 -33.46 2.16 -0.23
C ILE A 13 -32.54 2.79 -1.28
N ASN A 14 -32.87 3.97 -1.81
CA ASN A 14 -32.04 4.67 -2.77
C ASN A 14 -30.67 5.06 -2.18
N ILE A 15 -30.64 5.47 -0.91
CA ILE A 15 -29.38 5.79 -0.20
C ILE A 15 -28.49 4.55 -0.02
N ILE A 16 -29.07 3.38 0.27
CA ILE A 16 -28.28 2.17 0.57
C ILE A 16 -27.94 1.39 -0.71
N PHE A 17 -28.89 1.30 -1.65
CA PHE A 17 -28.79 0.51 -2.86
C PHE A 17 -29.61 1.15 -4.01
N PRO A 18 -29.08 2.23 -4.62
CA PRO A 18 -29.73 2.97 -5.71
C PRO A 18 -30.31 2.12 -6.84
N PRO A 19 -29.62 1.07 -7.36
CA PRO A 19 -30.14 0.30 -8.49
C PRO A 19 -31.39 -0.52 -8.13
N VAL A 20 -31.54 -0.97 -6.88
CA VAL A 20 -32.74 -1.69 -6.43
C VAL A 20 -33.92 -0.74 -6.28
N ALA A 21 -33.71 0.47 -5.77
CA ALA A 21 -34.76 1.49 -5.66
C ALA A 21 -35.35 1.86 -7.04
N VAL A 22 -34.49 2.00 -8.05
CA VAL A 22 -34.91 2.40 -9.40
C VAL A 22 -35.55 1.24 -10.18
N ALA A 23 -35.06 0.00 -9.99
CA ALA A 23 -35.70 -1.18 -10.56
C ALA A 23 -37.14 -1.37 -10.07
N ILE A 24 -37.41 -1.04 -8.80
CA ILE A 24 -38.76 -1.09 -8.20
C ILE A 24 -39.63 0.09 -8.68
N LEU A 25 -39.04 1.24 -8.99
CA LEU A 25 -39.79 2.48 -9.32
C LEU A 25 -40.13 2.61 -10.82
N CYS A 26 -39.20 2.29 -11.72
CA CYS A 26 -39.33 2.58 -13.16
C CYS A 26 -39.48 1.32 -14.05
N GLY A 27 -39.33 0.11 -13.50
CA GLY A 27 -39.15 -1.10 -14.31
C GLY A 27 -37.83 -1.06 -15.11
N ALA A 28 -37.71 -1.89 -16.16
CA ALA A 28 -36.51 -1.97 -17.01
C ALA A 28 -36.39 -0.77 -17.98
N SER A 29 -36.30 0.44 -17.44
CA SER A 29 -36.08 1.68 -18.19
C SER A 29 -34.60 2.08 -18.22
N PHE A 30 -34.27 3.05 -19.08
CA PHE A 30 -32.91 3.60 -19.23
C PHE A 30 -32.33 4.14 -17.90
N ASP A 31 -33.17 4.70 -17.03
CA ASP A 31 -32.76 5.23 -15.72
C ASP A 31 -32.27 4.13 -14.76
N CYS A 32 -32.84 2.93 -14.85
CA CYS A 32 -32.39 1.76 -14.10
C CYS A 32 -31.00 1.32 -14.56
N MET A 33 -30.75 1.35 -15.88
CA MET A 33 -29.45 1.00 -16.46
C MET A 33 -28.37 2.01 -16.07
N LEU A 34 -28.68 3.31 -16.06
CA LEU A 34 -27.74 4.34 -15.61
C LEU A 34 -27.41 4.24 -14.11
N ASN A 35 -28.41 4.02 -13.24
CA ASN A 35 -28.15 3.84 -11.82
C ASN A 35 -27.36 2.55 -11.52
N CYS A 36 -27.62 1.48 -12.27
CA CYS A 36 -26.83 0.27 -12.23
C CYS A 36 -25.38 0.52 -12.69
N ALA A 37 -25.20 1.27 -13.78
CA ALA A 37 -23.88 1.64 -14.29
C ALA A 37 -23.10 2.49 -13.26
N PHE A 38 -23.72 3.49 -12.62
CA PHE A 38 -23.08 4.27 -11.57
C PHE A 38 -22.74 3.44 -10.33
N PHE A 39 -23.61 2.49 -9.95
CA PHE A 39 -23.31 1.58 -8.85
C PHE A 39 -22.11 0.68 -9.17
N LEU A 40 -22.07 0.09 -10.36
CA LEU A 40 -20.92 -0.69 -10.83
C LEU A 40 -19.65 0.18 -10.90
N LEU A 41 -19.78 1.41 -11.40
CA LEU A 41 -18.70 2.38 -11.48
C LEU A 41 -18.20 2.82 -10.10
N ALA A 42 -19.01 2.78 -9.05
CA ALA A 42 -18.59 3.04 -7.67
C ALA A 42 -17.97 1.79 -7.01
N VAL A 43 -18.55 0.61 -7.26
CA VAL A 43 -18.11 -0.68 -6.73
C VAL A 43 -16.73 -1.05 -7.25
N ILE A 44 -16.47 -0.90 -8.55
CA ILE A 44 -15.21 -1.28 -9.19
C ILE A 44 -14.00 -0.55 -8.57
N PRO A 45 -13.92 0.79 -8.51
CA PRO A 45 -12.78 1.49 -7.92
C PRO A 45 -12.65 1.19 -6.43
N SER A 46 -13.76 0.99 -5.70
CA SER A 46 -13.71 0.59 -4.28
C SER A 46 -13.04 -0.78 -4.09
N HIS A 47 -13.38 -1.76 -4.93
CA HIS A 47 -12.80 -3.10 -4.86
C HIS A 47 -11.34 -3.09 -5.29
N VAL A 48 -11.01 -2.39 -6.38
CA VAL A 48 -9.64 -2.23 -6.85
C VAL A 48 -8.78 -1.53 -5.78
N HIS A 49 -9.32 -0.52 -5.10
CA HIS A 49 -8.62 0.17 -4.02
C HIS A 49 -8.38 -0.73 -2.80
N GLY A 50 -9.39 -1.48 -2.36
CA GLY A 50 -9.24 -2.46 -1.28
C GLY A 50 -8.24 -3.58 -1.62
N PHE A 51 -8.27 -4.05 -2.87
CA PHE A 51 -7.30 -5.03 -3.37
C PHE A 51 -5.89 -4.45 -3.42
N TYR A 52 -5.72 -3.20 -3.87
CA TYR A 52 -4.43 -2.50 -3.88
C TYR A 52 -3.83 -2.42 -2.47
N ILE A 53 -4.61 -2.01 -1.47
CA ILE A 53 -4.17 -1.95 -0.06
C ILE A 53 -3.69 -3.34 0.39
N THR A 54 -4.47 -4.37 0.11
CA THR A 54 -4.19 -5.75 0.51
C THR A 54 -2.91 -6.28 -0.16
N CYS A 55 -2.74 -6.07 -1.46
CA CYS A 55 -1.53 -6.45 -2.19
C CYS A 55 -0.29 -5.73 -1.65
N VAL A 56 -0.37 -4.43 -1.38
CA VAL A 56 0.74 -3.66 -0.80
C VAL A 56 1.08 -4.20 0.59
N TYR A 57 0.09 -4.46 1.44
CA TYR A 57 0.29 -5.04 2.76
C TYR A 57 1.05 -6.37 2.70
N PHE A 58 0.60 -7.32 1.85
CA PHE A 58 1.26 -8.62 1.73
C PHE A 58 2.68 -8.53 1.17
N HIS A 59 2.91 -7.67 0.18
CA HIS A 59 4.23 -7.45 -0.38
C HIS A 59 5.21 -6.89 0.67
N ARG A 60 4.77 -5.94 1.50
CA ARG A 60 5.59 -5.36 2.57
C ARG A 60 5.80 -6.30 3.74
N ARG A 61 4.76 -7.06 4.15
CA ARG A 61 4.88 -8.13 5.15
C ARG A 61 5.94 -9.16 4.77
N ARG A 62 6.03 -9.50 3.48
CA ARG A 62 7.05 -10.42 2.96
C ARG A 62 8.47 -9.81 3.04
N LYS A 63 8.62 -8.50 2.79
CA LYS A 63 9.92 -7.80 2.94
C LYS A 63 10.40 -7.76 4.38
N VAL A 64 9.52 -7.41 5.33
CA VAL A 64 9.85 -7.40 6.76
C VAL A 64 10.27 -8.80 7.22
N ARG A 65 9.52 -9.85 6.83
CA ARG A 65 9.87 -11.23 7.17
C ARG A 65 11.24 -11.67 6.63
N ASN A 66 11.67 -11.07 5.51
CA ASN A 66 12.99 -11.31 4.92
C ASN A 66 14.08 -10.40 5.51
N GLY A 67 13.78 -9.58 6.54
CA GLY A 67 14.71 -8.64 7.14
C GLY A 67 15.06 -7.44 6.25
N GLN A 68 14.17 -7.09 5.31
CA GLN A 68 14.35 -5.93 4.43
C GLN A 68 13.43 -4.78 4.86
N TYR A 69 13.90 -3.54 4.70
CA TYR A 69 13.10 -2.37 5.04
C TYR A 69 11.81 -2.32 4.17
N PRO A 70 10.62 -2.17 4.78
CA PRO A 70 9.34 -2.21 4.05
C PRO A 70 9.13 -1.04 3.08
N GLY A 71 9.98 -0.01 3.11
CA GLY A 71 9.94 1.16 2.23
C GLY A 71 9.14 2.32 2.82
N GLY A 72 9.33 3.54 2.30
CA GLY A 72 8.65 4.74 2.79
C GLY A 72 7.16 4.85 2.42
N ALA A 73 6.57 6.01 2.67
CA ALA A 73 5.18 6.33 2.33
C ALA A 73 4.89 6.09 0.83
N LYS A 74 3.68 5.62 0.53
CA LYS A 74 3.23 5.35 -0.85
C LYS A 74 1.90 6.06 -1.09
N THR A 75 1.67 6.50 -2.33
CA THR A 75 0.43 7.17 -2.72
C THR A 75 -0.81 6.34 -2.34
N MET A 76 -1.80 7.01 -1.75
CA MET A 76 -3.13 6.49 -1.39
C MET A 76 -3.16 5.49 -0.22
N ILE A 77 -2.13 5.48 0.64
CA ILE A 77 -2.10 4.70 1.89
C ILE A 77 -1.56 5.57 3.02
N HIS A 78 -2.44 6.02 3.93
CA HIS A 78 -2.06 6.84 5.08
C HIS A 78 -1.78 6.03 6.36
N SER A 79 -2.15 4.75 6.40
CA SER A 79 -1.95 3.92 7.58
C SER A 79 -0.51 3.40 7.69
N GLU A 80 0.20 3.80 8.74
CA GLU A 80 1.54 3.29 9.06
C GLU A 80 1.55 1.77 9.24
N TYR A 81 0.46 1.19 9.75
CA TYR A 81 0.36 -0.27 9.92
C TYR A 81 0.45 -1.02 8.58
N VAL A 82 -0.24 -0.50 7.56
CA VAL A 82 -0.21 -1.08 6.20
C VAL A 82 1.14 -0.86 5.55
N LEU A 83 1.72 0.34 5.72
CA LEU A 83 3.03 0.70 5.18
C LEU A 83 4.17 -0.07 5.85
N ASN A 84 4.04 -0.46 7.11
CA ASN A 84 5.03 -1.26 7.82
C ASN A 84 4.83 -2.76 7.60
N GLY A 85 3.80 -3.16 6.85
CA GLY A 85 3.48 -4.57 6.62
C GLY A 85 3.12 -5.31 7.91
N GLY A 86 2.56 -4.61 8.90
CA GLY A 86 2.22 -5.14 10.23
C GLY A 86 3.37 -5.17 11.23
N ALA A 87 4.56 -4.64 10.88
CA ALA A 87 5.70 -4.55 11.78
C ALA A 87 5.58 -3.35 12.73
N ARG A 88 6.20 -3.46 13.91
CA ARG A 88 6.28 -2.35 14.88
C ARG A 88 7.28 -1.31 14.39
N ASN A 89 7.02 -0.02 14.62
CA ASN A 89 7.89 1.09 14.16
C ASN A 89 9.36 0.90 14.61
N ALA A 90 9.58 0.38 15.82
CA ALA A 90 10.93 0.09 16.32
C ALA A 90 11.69 -0.99 15.51
N GLU A 91 10.99 -1.98 14.96
CA GLU A 91 11.59 -3.00 14.10
C GLU A 91 11.89 -2.45 12.72
N VAL A 92 10.97 -1.65 12.15
CA VAL A 92 11.17 -0.95 10.89
C VAL A 92 12.38 0.00 10.95
N ASP A 93 12.54 0.74 12.05
CA ASP A 93 13.71 1.58 12.31
C ASP A 93 15.01 0.79 12.43
N ARG A 94 14.94 -0.43 13.00
CA ARG A 94 16.10 -1.34 13.07
C ARG A 94 16.51 -1.76 11.67
N LEU A 95 15.56 -2.22 10.86
CA LEU A 95 15.79 -2.63 9.47
C LEU A 95 16.33 -1.48 8.61
N TRP A 96 15.79 -0.26 8.78
CA TRP A 96 16.29 0.93 8.10
C TRP A 96 17.76 1.23 8.44
N ARG A 97 18.12 1.12 9.73
CA ARG A 97 19.49 1.30 10.21
C ARG A 97 20.44 0.21 9.74
N GLU A 98 20.00 -1.04 9.67
CA GLU A 98 20.80 -2.14 9.13
C GLU A 98 21.12 -1.93 7.64
N GLU A 99 20.13 -1.48 6.86
CA GLU A 99 20.28 -1.26 5.41
C GLU A 99 21.10 0.01 5.08
N HIS A 100 20.87 1.14 5.77
CA HIS A 100 21.54 2.41 5.48
C HIS A 100 22.84 2.62 6.30
N GLY A 101 22.92 2.07 7.51
CA GLY A 101 24.07 2.21 8.41
C GLY A 101 25.25 1.29 8.06
N GLY A 102 25.00 0.17 7.37
CA GLY A 102 26.04 -0.78 6.96
C GLY A 102 26.93 -0.29 5.80
N SER A 103 26.43 0.62 4.96
CA SER A 103 27.14 1.06 3.74
C SER A 103 28.43 1.85 4.05
N ARG A 104 28.42 2.69 5.10
CA ARG A 104 29.64 3.40 5.58
C ARG A 104 30.72 2.45 6.10
N ARG A 105 30.33 1.40 6.86
CA ARG A 105 31.29 0.40 7.41
C ARG A 105 31.84 -0.55 6.34
N ARG A 106 31.05 -0.89 5.32
CA ARG A 106 31.50 -1.77 4.22
C ARG A 106 32.44 -1.03 3.27
N SER A 107 32.16 0.25 3.00
CA SER A 107 33.07 1.17 2.28
C SER A 107 34.41 1.32 3.01
N SER A 108 34.40 1.60 4.32
CA SER A 108 35.63 1.83 5.08
C SER A 108 36.50 0.57 5.18
N ARG A 109 35.91 -0.62 5.37
CA ARG A 109 36.65 -1.90 5.36
C ARG A 109 37.23 -2.26 3.99
N ARG A 110 36.57 -1.87 2.89
CA ARG A 110 37.10 -2.09 1.54
C ARG A 110 38.25 -1.13 1.24
N ASN A 111 38.14 0.12 1.70
CA ASN A 111 39.21 1.11 1.59
C ASN A 111 40.44 0.72 2.43
N SER A 112 40.24 0.27 3.67
CA SER A 112 41.35 -0.14 4.55
C SER A 112 42.09 -1.38 4.05
N ARG A 113 41.40 -2.33 3.41
CA ARG A 113 42.03 -3.49 2.76
C ARG A 113 42.81 -3.12 1.49
N ARG A 114 42.40 -2.06 0.79
CA ARG A 114 43.10 -1.57 -0.41
C ARG A 114 44.36 -0.77 -0.05
N GLY A 115 44.29 0.07 0.98
CA GLY A 115 45.46 0.80 1.52
C GLY A 115 46.56 -0.13 2.01
N ARG A 116 46.22 -1.16 2.81
CA ARG A 116 47.19 -2.14 3.31
C ARG A 116 47.90 -2.98 2.24
N ARG A 117 47.38 -3.04 1.00
CA ARG A 117 48.04 -3.71 -0.13
C ARG A 117 48.97 -2.79 -0.91
N GLY A 118 48.82 -1.47 -0.80
CA GLY A 118 49.75 -0.49 -1.40
C GLY A 118 51.04 -0.36 -0.60
N ASP A 119 50.92 -0.29 0.73
CA ASP A 119 52.06 -0.01 1.62
C ASP A 119 53.10 -1.15 1.68
N GLY A 120 52.73 -2.38 1.31
CA GLY A 120 53.64 -3.53 1.28
C GLY A 120 54.35 -3.77 -0.05
N ALA A 121 53.99 -3.03 -1.12
CA ALA A 121 54.58 -3.16 -2.45
C ALA A 121 55.70 -2.14 -2.71
N GLU A 122 55.68 -1.00 -2.02
CA GLU A 122 56.67 0.08 -2.19
C GLU A 122 57.99 -0.20 -1.45
N GLN A 123 57.95 -1.00 -0.39
CA GLN A 123 59.15 -1.34 0.41
C GLN A 123 60.06 -2.40 -0.26
N ARG A 124 59.67 -2.99 -1.41
CA ARG A 124 60.40 -4.10 -2.05
C ARG A 124 61.16 -3.69 -3.32
N VAL A 125 61.32 -2.39 -3.57
CA VAL A 125 61.99 -1.84 -4.77
C VAL A 125 63.27 -1.05 -4.39
N LEU A 126 63.66 -1.03 -3.11
CA LEU A 126 64.84 -0.32 -2.60
C LEU A 126 65.92 -1.23 -1.99
N ASP A 127 65.82 -2.54 -2.21
CA ASP A 127 66.87 -3.53 -1.88
C ASP A 127 67.48 -4.11 -3.16
#